data_AF-A0A933YCK6-F1
#
_entry.id   AF-A0A933YCK6-F1
#
_cell.length_a   1.000
_cell.length_b   1.000
_cell.length_c   1.000
_cell.angle_alpha   90.00
_cell.angle_beta   90.00
_cell.angle_gamma   90.00
#
_symmetry.space_group_name_H-M   'P 1'
#
loop_
_entity.id
_entity.type
_entity.pdbx_description
1 polymer ?
#
loop_
_entity_poly.entity_id
_entity_poly.type
_entity_poly.pdbx_seq_one_letter_code
_entity_poly.pdbx_strand_id
1 'polypeptide(L)' 'MTWLDQYKSKVVSAAEAVRIVRSGDHIFISGNAATPLVLMEALAK' A
#
# COMPACT_ATOMS: atom_id res chain seq x y z
N MET A 1 -13.02 -18.82 9.73
CA MET A 1 -12.71 -17.47 9.20
C MET A 1 -12.69 -17.55 7.69
N THR A 2 -13.52 -16.78 7.00
CA THR A 2 -13.58 -16.79 5.53
C THR A 2 -12.45 -15.94 4.95
N TRP A 3 -12.12 -16.12 3.66
CA TRP A 3 -11.18 -15.24 2.98
C TRP A 3 -11.68 -13.78 2.96
N LEU A 4 -13.00 -13.60 2.96
CA LEU A 4 -13.63 -12.28 2.97
C LEU A 4 -13.37 -11.54 4.29
N ASP A 5 -13.41 -12.26 5.41
CA ASP A 5 -13.10 -11.68 6.73
C ASP A 5 -11.63 -11.24 6.80
N GLN A 6 -10.71 -12.03 6.24
CA GLN A 6 -9.28 -11.69 6.16
C GLN A 6 -9.01 -10.52 5.21
N TYR A 7 -9.76 -10.40 4.12
CA TYR A 7 -9.66 -9.25 3.23
C TYR A 7 -10.10 -7.98 3.96
N LYS A 8 -11.29 -8.01 4.57
CA LYS A 8 -11.86 -6.87 5.31
C LYS A 8 -10.93 -6.39 6.43
N SER A 9 -10.23 -7.30 7.11
CA SER A 9 -9.27 -6.91 8.17
C SER A 9 -8.00 -6.25 7.66
N LYS A 10 -7.71 -6.30 6.35
CA LYS A 10 -6.53 -5.68 5.72
C LYS A 10 -6.86 -4.38 4.97
N VAL A 11 -8.13 -4.05 4.81
CA VAL A 11 -8.55 -2.81 4.14
C VAL A 11 -8.28 -1.64 5.09
N VAL A 12 -7.39 -0.76 4.68
CA VAL A 12 -7.00 0.45 5.42
C VAL A 12 -6.90 1.65 4.49
N SER A 13 -6.71 2.86 5.03
CA SER A 13 -6.45 4.05 4.21
C SER A 13 -5.06 3.97 3.55
N ALA A 14 -4.86 4.71 2.46
CA ALA A 14 -3.56 4.79 1.79
C ALA A 14 -2.45 5.31 2.72
N ALA A 15 -2.78 6.31 3.55
CA ALA A 15 -1.87 6.86 4.56
C ALA A 15 -1.44 5.81 5.60
N GLU A 16 -2.37 4.97 6.08
CA GLU A 16 -2.02 3.90 7.01
C GLU A 16 -1.19 2.81 6.32
N ALA A 17 -1.52 2.45 5.08
CA ALA A 17 -0.81 1.41 4.34
C ALA A 17 0.68 1.74 4.15
N VAL A 18 1.02 3.00 3.82
CA VAL A 18 2.40 3.39 3.55
C VAL A 18 3.28 3.51 4.81
N ARG A 19 2.69 3.55 6.03
CA ARG A 19 3.44 3.63 7.29
C ARG A 19 4.33 2.41 7.58
N ILE A 20 4.12 1.31 6.88
CA ILE A 20 4.97 0.12 6.99
C ILE A 20 6.37 0.34 6.39
N VAL A 21 6.50 1.29 5.45
CA VAL A 21 7.75 1.64 4.80
C VAL A 21 8.66 2.40 5.77
N ARG A 22 9.96 2.05 5.76
CA ARG A 22 10.97 2.63 6.65
C ARG A 22 12.12 3.22 5.87
N SER A 23 12.85 4.17 6.48
CA SER A 23 14.07 4.73 5.90
C SER A 23 15.08 3.62 5.64
N GLY A 24 15.59 3.55 4.41
CA GLY A 24 16.51 2.50 3.95
C GLY A 24 15.83 1.33 3.23
N ASP A 25 14.49 1.26 3.22
CA ASP A 25 13.79 0.25 2.42
C ASP A 25 13.97 0.51 0.92
N HIS A 26 14.17 -0.57 0.16
CA HIS A 26 14.16 -0.54 -1.30
C HIS A 26 12.84 -1.14 -1.78
N ILE A 27 12.00 -0.32 -2.41
CA ILE A 27 10.63 -0.68 -2.78
C ILE A 27 10.55 -0.92 -4.28
N PHE A 28 10.00 -2.07 -4.66
CA PHE A 28 9.61 -2.34 -6.04
C PHE A 28 8.16 -1.93 -6.27
N ILE A 29 7.90 -1.24 -7.38
CA ILE A 29 6.54 -0.83 -7.77
C ILE A 29 6.24 -1.31 -9.20
N SER A 30 4.99 -1.67 -9.44
CA SER A 30 4.49 -1.93 -10.79
C SER A 30 4.56 -0.66 -11.63
N GLY A 31 4.85 -0.81 -12.93
CA GLY A 31 4.99 0.32 -13.87
C GLY A 31 3.78 0.56 -14.77
N ASN A 32 3.85 1.65 -15.55
CA ASN A 32 2.83 2.07 -16.52
C ASN A 32 1.42 2.15 -15.87
N ALA A 33 0.40 1.56 -16.49
CA ALA A 33 -0.98 1.59 -15.99
C ALA A 33 -1.19 0.81 -14.67
N ALA A 34 -0.25 -0.06 -14.29
CA ALA A 34 -0.33 -0.80 -13.03
C ALA A 34 0.31 -0.04 -11.85
N THR A 35 0.85 1.16 -12.09
CA THR A 35 1.44 1.99 -11.02
C THR A 35 0.39 2.33 -9.97
N PRO A 36 0.62 2.04 -8.68
CA PRO A 36 -0.35 2.29 -7.63
C PRO A 36 -0.32 3.77 -7.21
N LEU A 37 -0.81 4.66 -8.09
CA LEU A 37 -0.69 6.12 -7.93
C LEU A 37 -1.17 6.62 -6.55
N VAL A 38 -2.29 6.11 -6.05
CA VAL A 38 -2.83 6.50 -4.73
C VAL A 38 -1.86 6.19 -3.58
N LEU A 39 -1.14 5.06 -3.64
CA LEU A 39 -0.14 4.72 -2.63
C LEU A 39 1.14 5.55 -2.82
N MET A 40 1.54 5.83 -4.06
CA MET A 40 2.71 6.67 -4.34
C MET A 40 2.52 8.11 -3.87
N GLU A 41 1.33 8.68 -4.10
CA GLU A 41 0.97 10.01 -3.61
C GLU A 41 0.92 10.09 -2.08
N ALA A 42 0.48 9.01 -1.42
CA ALA A 42 0.48 8.94 0.05
C ALA A 42 1.89 8.81 0.61
N LEU A 43 2.79 8.06 -0.05
CA LEU A 43 4.17 7.86 0.37
C LEU A 43 5.04 9.10 0.15
N ALA A 44 4.74 9.93 -0.84
CA ALA A 44 5.50 11.14 -1.17
C ALA A 44 5.22 12.34 -0.23
N LYS A 45 4.28 12.21 0.71
CA LYS A 45 3.90 13.23 1.70
C LYS A 45 4.63 13.00 3.01
#